data_AF-A0A1F4CHD8-F1
#
_entry.id   AF-A0A1F4CHD8-F1
#
_cell.length_a   1.000
_cell.length_b   1.000
_cell.length_c   1.000
_cell.angle_alpha   90.00
_cell.angle_beta   90.00
_cell.angle_gamma   90.00
#
_symmetry.space_group_name_H-M   'P 1'
#
loop_
_entity.id
_entity.type
_entity.pdbx_description
1 polymer ?
#
loop_
_entity_poly.entity_id
_entity_poly.type
_entity_poly.pdbx_seq_one_letter_code
_entity_poly.pdbx_strand_id
1 'polypeptide(L)'
;MNCIENRTYDEIKVGDSATITRTLKPADIQLFVIMSGDVNPADVDPECAKSSMFREVIAHGRWGGALISTVLGTQFPGPGTIYIDQTLHFSRPIGLRPDPAPALPQRER
;
A
#
# COMPACT_ATOMS: atom_id res chain seq x y z
N MET A 1 20.66 -12.69 -11.74
CA MET A 1 19.31 -12.40 -11.21
C MET A 1 19.08 -13.41 -10.11
N ASN A 2 18.94 -12.97 -8.86
CA ASN A 2 18.67 -13.91 -7.77
C ASN A 2 17.19 -14.27 -7.83
N CYS A 3 16.89 -15.56 -7.75
CA CYS A 3 15.52 -16.04 -7.61
C CYS A 3 14.98 -15.64 -6.24
N ILE A 4 13.68 -15.31 -6.18
CA ILE A 4 12.98 -15.16 -4.90
C ILE A 4 12.73 -16.57 -4.36
N GLU A 5 13.05 -16.81 -3.10
CA GLU A 5 12.86 -18.09 -2.41
C GLU A 5 11.71 -18.00 -1.43
N ASN A 6 11.07 -19.13 -1.17
CA ASN A 6 9.99 -19.24 -0.19
C ASN A 6 10.47 -19.87 1.11
N ARG A 7 9.59 -19.86 2.12
CA ARG A 7 9.65 -20.78 3.25
C ARG A 7 8.53 -21.79 3.12
N THR A 8 8.89 -23.06 3.19
CA THR A 8 7.94 -24.16 3.23
C THR A 8 7.20 -24.17 4.56
N TYR A 9 6.09 -24.90 4.61
CA TYR A 9 5.24 -24.96 5.79
C TYR A 9 6.00 -25.39 7.06
N ASP A 10 6.91 -26.37 6.94
CA ASP A 10 7.67 -26.91 8.07
C ASP A 10 8.77 -25.97 8.59
N GLU A 11 9.14 -24.94 7.80
CA GLU A 11 10.15 -23.94 8.16
C GLU A 11 9.56 -22.72 8.87
N ILE A 12 8.24 -22.52 8.76
CA ILE A 12 7.53 -21.40 9.38
C ILE A 12 7.38 -21.65 10.88
N LYS A 13 7.73 -20.64 11.69
CA LYS A 13 7.60 -20.68 13.15
C LYS A 13 6.72 -19.55 13.65
N VAL A 14 6.01 -19.82 14.76
CA VAL A 14 5.26 -18.77 15.46
C VAL A 14 6.22 -17.65 15.86
N GLY A 15 5.86 -16.41 15.48
CA GLY A 15 6.69 -15.22 15.68
C GLY A 15 7.48 -14.79 14.45
N ASP A 16 7.54 -15.61 13.39
CA ASP A 16 8.07 -15.15 12.11
C ASP A 16 7.27 -13.96 11.58
N SER A 17 7.98 -13.01 10.98
CA SER A 17 7.37 -11.81 10.39
C SER A 17 8.14 -11.37 9.17
N ALA A 18 7.44 -10.69 8.27
CA ALA A 18 8.02 -9.98 7.14
C ALA A 18 7.28 -8.66 6.93
N THR A 19 8.01 -7.69 6.40
CA THR A 19 7.51 -6.33 6.21
C THR A 19 7.90 -5.84 4.84
N ILE A 20 6.98 -5.15 4.18
CA ILE A 20 7.31 -4.24 3.09
C ILE A 20 6.87 -2.83 3.47
N THR A 21 7.62 -1.85 2.99
CA THR A 21 7.30 -0.44 3.16
C THR A 21 7.13 0.18 1.79
N ARG A 22 5.98 0.83 1.54
CA ARG A 22 5.72 1.53 0.29
C ARG A 22 5.11 2.90 0.58
N THR A 23 5.69 3.93 -0.02
CA THR A 23 5.11 5.28 -0.02
C THR A 23 4.06 5.36 -1.12
N LEU A 24 2.83 5.73 -0.77
CA LEU A 24 1.78 5.98 -1.75
C LEU A 24 2.19 7.12 -2.69
N LYS A 25 2.15 6.87 -3.99
CA LYS A 25 2.38 7.88 -5.03
C LYS A 25 1.09 8.17 -5.80
N PRO A 26 0.96 9.35 -6.43
CA PRO A 26 -0.19 9.64 -7.29
C PRO A 26 -0.39 8.60 -8.42
N ALA A 27 0.72 8.08 -8.97
CA ALA A 27 0.68 7.02 -9.98
C ALA A 27 0.09 5.70 -9.46
N ASP A 28 0.25 5.38 -8.17
CA ASP A 28 -0.36 4.18 -7.58
C ASP A 28 -1.89 4.33 -7.50
N ILE A 29 -2.40 5.54 -7.22
CA ILE A 29 -3.83 5.84 -7.18
C ILE A 29 -4.44 5.67 -8.58
N GLN A 30 -3.83 6.29 -9.60
CA GLN A 30 -4.28 6.15 -10.97
C GLN A 30 -4.25 4.71 -11.47
N LEU A 31 -3.17 3.98 -11.19
CA LEU A 31 -3.05 2.58 -11.57
C LEU A 31 -4.14 1.74 -10.90
N PHE A 32 -4.43 2.00 -9.63
CA PHE A 32 -5.46 1.26 -8.91
C PHE A 32 -6.85 1.52 -9.49
N VAL A 33 -7.19 2.77 -9.83
CA VAL A 33 -8.44 3.16 -10.51
C VAL A 33 -8.59 2.42 -11.84
N ILE A 34 -7.55 2.43 -12.67
CA ILE A 34 -7.57 1.77 -13.98
C ILE A 34 -7.77 0.26 -13.83
N MET A 35 -7.09 -0.35 -12.86
CA MET A 35 -7.16 -1.78 -12.60
C MET A 35 -8.49 -2.20 -11.97
N SER A 36 -9.02 -1.42 -11.03
CA SER A 36 -10.26 -1.74 -10.30
C SER A 36 -11.53 -1.39 -11.07
N GLY A 37 -11.45 -0.43 -11.99
CA GLY A 37 -12.62 0.19 -12.63
C GLY A 37 -13.40 1.12 -11.70
N ASP A 38 -12.90 1.40 -10.50
CA ASP A 38 -13.53 2.29 -9.52
C ASP A 38 -13.22 3.74 -9.87
N VAL A 39 -14.06 4.31 -10.74
CA VAL A 39 -13.94 5.67 -11.27
C VAL A 39 -14.73 6.69 -10.46
N ASN A 40 -14.90 6.45 -9.15
CA ASN A 40 -15.58 7.38 -8.27
C ASN A 40 -14.94 8.78 -8.35
N PRO A 41 -15.68 9.84 -8.74
CA PRO A 41 -15.14 11.19 -8.95
C PRO A 41 -14.35 11.74 -7.75
N ALA A 42 -14.72 11.33 -6.53
CA ALA A 42 -14.04 11.71 -5.30
C ALA A 42 -12.59 11.21 -5.21
N ASP A 43 -12.25 10.13 -5.94
CA ASP A 43 -10.97 9.44 -5.90
C ASP A 43 -10.07 9.77 -7.12
N VAL A 44 -10.62 10.45 -8.14
CA VAL A 44 -9.92 10.70 -9.42
C VAL A 44 -9.75 12.18 -9.78
N ASP A 45 -10.64 13.05 -9.30
CA ASP A 45 -10.62 14.48 -9.63
C ASP A 45 -10.24 15.32 -8.41
N PRO A 46 -9.08 15.99 -8.40
CA PRO A 46 -8.66 16.89 -7.33
C PRO A 46 -9.65 18.02 -7.05
N GLU A 47 -10.37 18.52 -8.05
CA GLU A 47 -11.37 19.57 -7.87
C GLU A 47 -12.66 19.02 -7.23
N CYS A 48 -13.05 17.79 -7.57
CA CYS A 48 -14.15 17.09 -6.92
C CYS A 48 -13.77 16.68 -5.48
N ALA A 49 -12.54 16.23 -5.27
CA ALA A 49 -12.00 15.85 -3.96
C ALA A 49 -12.02 17.01 -2.95
N LYS A 50 -11.82 18.26 -3.37
CA LYS A 50 -11.95 19.46 -2.50
C LYS A 50 -13.33 19.62 -1.89
N SER A 51 -14.37 19.13 -2.57
CA SER A 51 -15.76 19.11 -2.08
C SER A 51 -16.14 17.84 -1.31
N SER A 52 -15.27 16.83 -1.32
CA SER A 52 -15.44 15.61 -0.55
C SER A 52 -15.08 15.81 0.93
N MET A 53 -15.52 14.88 1.78
CA MET A 53 -15.21 14.90 3.22
C MET A 53 -13.71 14.93 3.53
N PHE A 54 -12.87 14.44 2.61
CA PHE A 54 -11.43 14.33 2.82
C PHE A 54 -10.64 15.52 2.26
N ARG A 55 -11.22 16.33 1.36
CA ARG A 55 -10.59 17.51 0.74
C ARG A 55 -9.27 17.25 0.00
N GLU A 56 -8.88 15.99 -0.16
CA GLU A 56 -7.69 15.50 -0.85
C GLU A 56 -7.95 14.15 -1.49
N VAL A 57 -7.14 13.77 -2.49
CA VAL A 57 -7.22 12.45 -3.12
C VAL A 57 -6.61 11.41 -2.18
N ILE A 58 -7.40 10.45 -1.73
CA ILE A 58 -6.97 9.34 -0.89
C ILE A 58 -6.84 8.06 -1.72
N ALA A 59 -5.96 7.15 -1.31
CA ALA A 59 -5.95 5.83 -1.92
C ALA A 59 -7.17 5.01 -1.51
N HIS A 60 -7.61 4.16 -2.42
CA HIS A 60 -8.56 3.10 -2.16
C HIS A 60 -8.02 2.22 -1.02
N GLY A 61 -8.82 1.90 0.00
CA GLY A 61 -8.36 1.07 1.11
C GLY A 61 -7.78 -0.28 0.65
N ARG A 62 -8.32 -0.83 -0.44
CA ARG A 62 -7.83 -2.07 -1.08
C ARG A 62 -6.42 -1.97 -1.67
N TRP A 63 -5.89 -0.77 -1.93
CA TRP A 63 -4.47 -0.59 -2.26
C TRP A 63 -3.57 -1.14 -1.15
N GLY A 64 -3.91 -0.90 0.12
CA GLY A 64 -3.22 -1.50 1.26
C GLY A 64 -3.36 -3.04 1.30
N GLY A 65 -4.53 -3.56 0.91
CA GLY A 65 -4.74 -5.00 0.74
C GLY A 65 -3.82 -5.64 -0.31
N ALA A 66 -3.55 -4.92 -1.43
CA ALA A 66 -2.62 -5.38 -2.44
C ALA A 66 -1.17 -5.50 -1.91
N LEU A 67 -0.78 -4.65 -0.95
CA LEU A 67 0.53 -4.76 -0.28
C LEU A 67 0.64 -6.03 0.57
N ILE A 68 -0.43 -6.44 1.26
CA ILE A 68 -0.46 -7.70 2.01
C ILE A 68 -0.24 -8.88 1.06
N SER A 69 -0.96 -8.90 -0.08
CA SER A 69 -0.75 -9.91 -1.12
C SER A 69 0.70 -9.93 -1.63
N THR A 70 1.34 -8.76 -1.72
CA THR A 70 2.74 -8.65 -2.16
C THR A 70 3.68 -9.27 -1.13
N VAL A 71 3.51 -9.01 0.17
CA VAL A 71 4.30 -9.64 1.24
C VAL A 71 4.17 -11.16 1.16
N LEU A 72 2.93 -11.66 1.10
CA LEU A 72 2.65 -13.09 1.11
C LEU A 72 3.24 -13.82 -0.10
N GLY A 73 3.13 -13.24 -1.29
CA GLY A 73 3.59 -13.87 -2.53
C GLY A 73 5.09 -13.72 -2.82
N THR A 74 5.77 -12.75 -2.20
CA THR A 74 7.16 -12.39 -2.59
C THR A 74 8.17 -12.36 -1.45
N GLN A 75 7.73 -12.29 -0.19
CA GLN A 75 8.63 -12.17 0.96
C GLN A 75 8.43 -13.33 1.93
N PHE A 76 7.21 -13.53 2.40
CA PHE A 76 6.91 -14.55 3.40
C PHE A 76 5.43 -14.92 3.39
N PRO A 77 5.08 -16.20 3.24
CA PRO A 77 5.99 -17.33 3.01
C PRO A 77 6.72 -17.26 1.66
N GLY A 78 6.26 -16.43 0.72
CA GLY A 78 6.91 -16.21 -0.57
C GLY A 78 6.29 -17.08 -1.68
N PRO A 79 7.03 -17.32 -2.78
CA PRO A 79 6.51 -18.05 -3.93
C PRO A 79 5.83 -19.38 -3.59
N GLY A 80 4.71 -19.67 -4.24
CA GLY A 80 3.90 -20.87 -3.97
C GLY A 80 2.85 -20.69 -2.86
N THR A 81 2.84 -19.54 -2.16
CA THR A 81 1.77 -19.21 -1.21
C THR A 81 0.43 -19.07 -1.94
N ILE A 82 -0.60 -19.77 -1.47
CA ILE A 82 -1.99 -19.62 -1.92
C ILE A 82 -2.73 -18.77 -0.89
N TYR A 83 -3.21 -17.61 -1.31
CA TYR A 83 -3.95 -16.68 -0.46
C TYR A 83 -5.44 -16.96 -0.54
N ILE A 84 -6.00 -17.60 0.50
CA ILE A 84 -7.36 -18.14 0.50
C ILE A 84 -8.40 -17.06 0.87
N ASP A 85 -8.21 -16.39 2.02
CA ASP A 85 -9.14 -15.40 2.53
C ASP A 85 -8.44 -14.26 3.27
N GLN A 86 -9.11 -13.11 3.35
CA GLN A 86 -8.65 -11.96 4.11
C GLN A 86 -9.84 -11.09 4.55
N THR A 87 -9.89 -10.79 5.84
CA THR A 87 -10.79 -9.76 6.39
C THR A 87 -10.01 -8.47 6.63
N LEU A 88 -10.51 -7.34 6.16
CA LEU A 88 -9.89 -6.02 6.36
C LEU A 88 -10.89 -5.04 6.95
N HIS A 89 -10.45 -4.28 7.96
CA HIS A 89 -11.16 -3.13 8.48
C HIS A 89 -10.32 -1.87 8.22
N PHE A 90 -10.87 -0.94 7.43
CA PHE A 90 -10.15 0.28 7.03
C PHE A 90 -10.39 1.40 8.05
N SER A 91 -9.59 1.42 9.11
CA SER A 91 -9.79 2.35 10.24
C SER A 91 -9.45 3.81 9.93
N ARG A 92 -8.55 4.06 8.96
CA ARG A 92 -8.07 5.40 8.61
C ARG A 92 -7.82 5.51 7.11
N PRO A 93 -8.02 6.70 6.50
CA PRO A 93 -7.68 6.92 5.10
C PRO A 93 -6.17 6.85 4.90
N ILE A 94 -5.76 6.44 3.69
CA ILE A 94 -4.37 6.45 3.25
C ILE A 94 -4.21 7.64 2.30
N GLY A 95 -3.70 8.74 2.83
CA GLY A 95 -3.45 9.97 2.07
C GLY A 95 -2.07 9.98 1.41
N LEU A 96 -1.90 10.87 0.44
CA LEU A 96 -0.57 11.22 -0.06
C LEU A 96 0.21 11.91 1.07
N ARG A 97 1.49 11.56 1.22
CA ARG A 97 2.34 12.34 2.12
C ARG A 97 2.50 13.74 1.51
N PRO A 98 2.35 14.83 2.28
CA PRO A 98 2.87 16.11 1.84
C PRO A 98 4.37 15.96 1.55
N ASP A 99 4.85 16.67 0.52
CA ASP A 99 6.27 16.76 0.18
C ASP A 99 7.06 17.00 1.49
N PRO A 100 8.20 16.33 1.75
CA PRO A 100 8.99 16.69 2.92
C PRO A 100 9.21 18.18 2.88
N ALA A 101 8.81 18.88 3.95
CA ALA A 101 9.24 20.25 4.16
C ALA A 101 10.77 20.29 3.90
N PRO A 102 11.28 21.29 3.17
CA PRO A 102 12.71 21.38 2.91
C PRO A 102 13.46 21.18 4.22
N ALA A 103 14.44 20.27 4.21
CA ALA A 103 15.19 19.91 5.39
C ALA A 103 15.64 21.20 6.09
N LEU A 104 15.18 21.42 7.32
CA LEU A 104 15.63 22.56 8.11
C LEU A 104 17.16 22.49 8.14
N PRO A 105 17.87 23.59 7.81
CA PRO A 105 19.33 23.58 7.79
C PRO A 105 19.79 23.12 9.16
N GLN A 106 20.57 22.03 9.18
CA GLN A 106 21.18 21.55 10.41
C GLN A 106 22.05 22.70 10.92
N ARG A 107 21.68 23.27 12.06
CA ARG A 107 22.56 24.18 12.77
C ARG A 107 23.73 23.34 13.26
N GLU A 108 24.86 23.47 12.59
CA GLU A 108 26.15 23.03 13.10
C GLU A 108 26.29 23.56 14.53
N ARG A 109 26.53 22.63 15.47
CA ARG A 109 26.98 22.94 16.82
C ARG A 109 28.49 22.77 16.86
#